data_AF-A0A167ZLG4-F1
#
_entry.id   AF-A0A167ZLG4-F1
#
_cell.length_a   1.000
_cell.length_b   1.000
_cell.length_c   1.000
_cell.angle_alpha   90.00
_cell.angle_beta   90.00
_cell.angle_gamma   90.00
#
_symmetry.space_group_name_H-M   'P 1'
#
loop_
_entity.id
_entity.type
_entity.pdbx_description
1 polymer ?
#
loop_
_entity_poly.entity_id
_entity_poly.type
_entity_poly.pdbx_seq_one_letter_code
_entity_poly.pdbx_strand_id
1 'polypeptide(L)' 'MTYEAKTARRPEDANTFISKSQLGWVDVEDYGRANNIYSGIPPPKKQFHGSKRLYPKESLRRCQEWVQDLPKDQ' A
#
# COMPACT_ATOMS: atom_id res chain seq x y z
N MET A 1 -3.40 -1.69 -10.01
CA MET A 1 -2.19 -1.83 -9.18
C MET A 1 -2.16 -3.25 -8.66
N THR A 2 -0.99 -3.85 -8.60
CA THR A 2 -0.72 -5.17 -8.01
C THR A 2 0.41 -4.98 -6.99
N TYR A 3 0.27 -5.59 -5.81
CA TYR A 3 1.40 -5.64 -4.87
C TYR A 3 2.45 -6.60 -5.43
N GLU A 4 3.71 -6.17 -5.48
CA GLU A 4 4.81 -6.97 -6.01
C GLU A 4 6.01 -6.87 -5.06
N ALA A 5 6.38 -8.00 -4.46
CA ALA A 5 7.63 -8.14 -3.72
C ALA A 5 8.78 -8.40 -4.70
N LYS A 6 9.35 -7.33 -5.26
CA LYS A 6 10.53 -7.42 -6.15
C LYS A 6 11.82 -7.48 -5.33
N THR A 7 12.79 -8.28 -5.78
CA THR A 7 14.19 -8.12 -5.38
C THR A 7 14.69 -6.76 -5.90
N ALA A 8 14.57 -5.73 -5.07
CA ALA A 8 14.74 -4.35 -5.50
C ALA A 8 16.21 -3.91 -5.50
N ARG A 9 16.61 -3.20 -6.57
CA ARG A 9 17.73 -2.25 -6.51
C ARG A 9 17.37 -1.11 -5.57
N ARG A 10 18.38 -0.43 -5.03
CA ARG A 10 18.14 0.68 -4.10
C ARG A 10 17.25 1.73 -4.81
N PRO A 11 16.17 2.21 -4.17
CA PRO A 11 15.29 3.22 -4.76
C PRO A 11 16.07 4.47 -5.17
N GLU A 12 17.15 4.78 -4.44
CA GLU A 12 18.04 5.92 -4.70
C GLU A 12 18.77 5.84 -6.05
N ASP A 13 18.86 4.66 -6.66
CA ASP A 13 19.53 4.47 -7.96
C ASP A 13 18.60 4.82 -9.14
N ALA A 14 17.32 5.09 -8.90
CA ALA A 14 16.36 5.41 -9.94
C ALA A 14 16.29 6.92 -10.19
N ASN A 15 16.29 7.33 -11.46
CA ASN A 15 16.12 8.74 -11.86
C ASN A 15 14.78 9.36 -11.43
N THR A 16 13.80 8.54 -11.03
CA THR A 16 12.48 8.96 -10.54
C THR A 16 12.41 9.10 -9.02
N PHE A 17 13.51 8.85 -8.30
CA PHE A 17 13.55 8.99 -6.85
C PHE A 17 13.48 10.47 -6.43
N ILE A 18 12.61 10.78 -5.48
CA ILE A 18 12.44 12.14 -4.94
C ILE A 18 13.04 12.21 -3.53
N SER A 19 12.52 11.42 -2.60
CA SER A 19 12.99 11.37 -1.21
C SER A 19 12.49 10.12 -0.49
N LYS A 20 13.08 9.83 0.68
CA LYS A 20 12.58 8.84 1.64
C LYS A 20 12.76 9.35 3.07
N SER A 21 11.90 8.90 3.97
CA SER A 21 12.03 9.10 5.41
C SER A 21 11.85 7.77 6.13
N GLN A 22 12.53 7.60 7.25
CA GLN A 22 12.38 6.42 8.09
C GLN A 22 11.05 6.52 8.86
N LEU A 23 10.18 5.52 8.69
CA LEU A 23 8.89 5.45 9.39
C LEU A 23 8.93 4.59 10.66
N GLY A 24 9.90 3.67 10.76
CA GLY A 24 10.05 2.75 11.90
C GLY A 24 10.97 1.58 11.57
N TRP A 25 10.98 0.58 12.46
CA TRP A 25 11.69 -0.70 12.29
C TRP A 25 10.75 -1.87 12.61
N VAL A 26 11.07 -3.03 12.06
CA VAL A 26 10.42 -4.30 12.34
C VAL A 26 11.51 -5.32 12.64
N ASP A 27 11.32 -6.13 13.69
CA ASP A 27 12.22 -7.24 13.94
C ASP A 27 12.15 -8.26 12.80
N VAL A 28 13.28 -8.89 12.50
CA VAL A 28 13.38 -9.84 11.37
C VAL A 28 12.39 -11.00 11.55
N GLU A 29 12.20 -11.44 12.79
CA GLU A 29 11.25 -12.50 13.15
C GLU A 29 9.79 -12.06 12.90
N ASP A 30 9.50 -10.77 13.06
CA ASP A 30 8.17 -10.18 12.84
C ASP A 30 7.91 -9.81 11.37
N TYR A 31 8.93 -9.87 10.50
CA TYR A 31 8.79 -9.51 9.09
C TYR A 31 7.76 -10.37 8.37
N GLY A 32 7.68 -11.66 8.69
CA GLY A 32 6.67 -12.57 8.13
C GLY A 32 5.24 -12.11 8.44
N ARG A 33 4.99 -11.70 9.70
CA ARG A 33 3.70 -11.13 10.12
C ARG A 33 3.40 -9.84 9.35
N ALA A 34 4.36 -8.92 9.28
CA ALA A 34 4.19 -7.65 8.59
C ALA A 34 3.89 -7.86 7.08
N ASN A 35 4.64 -8.75 6.42
CA ASN A 35 4.43 -9.08 5.02
C ASN A 35 3.03 -9.66 4.75
N ASN A 36 2.53 -10.54 5.63
CA ASN A 36 1.17 -11.07 5.52
C ASN A 36 0.10 -9.97 5.62
N ILE A 37 0.29 -8.98 6.48
CA ILE A 37 -0.63 -7.83 6.59
C ILE A 37 -0.66 -7.05 5.27
N TYR A 38 0.50 -6.71 4.71
CA TYR A 38 0.56 -5.90 3.48
C TYR A 38 0.09 -6.65 2.24
N SER A 39 0.41 -7.93 2.13
CA SER A 39 0.03 -8.77 0.99
C SER A 39 -1.43 -9.23 1.04
N GLY A 40 -2.02 -9.34 2.24
CA GLY A 40 -3.42 -9.70 2.43
C GLY A 40 -4.41 -8.59 2.04
N ILE A 41 -3.96 -7.34 1.91
CA ILE A 41 -4.82 -6.21 1.57
C ILE A 41 -4.79 -6.02 0.05
N PRO A 42 -5.91 -6.27 -0.66
CA PRO A 42 -5.95 -6.02 -2.09
C PRO A 42 -5.82 -4.52 -2.37
N PRO A 43 -5.08 -4.13 -3.42
CA PRO A 43 -5.00 -2.74 -3.84
C PRO A 43 -6.40 -2.20 -4.14
N PRO A 44 -6.64 -0.88 -3.93
CA PRO A 44 -7.94 -0.31 -4.18
C PRO A 44 -8.35 -0.53 -5.64
N LYS A 45 -9.58 -1.00 -5.83
CA LYS A 45 -10.19 -1.09 -7.16
C LYS A 45 -10.26 0.29 -7.80
N LYS A 46 -10.24 0.35 -9.14
CA LYS A 46 -10.36 1.59 -9.90
C LYS A 46 -11.62 2.35 -9.44
N GLN A 47 -11.46 3.57 -8.93
CA GLN A 47 -12.57 4.31 -8.31
C GLN A 47 -13.30 5.25 -9.28
N PHE A 48 -12.68 5.58 -10.42
CA PHE A 48 -13.20 6.52 -11.41
C PHE A 48 -13.06 6.02 -12.85
N HIS A 49 -13.99 6.46 -13.70
CA HIS A 49 -13.85 6.43 -15.15
C HIS A 49 -14.10 7.84 -15.68
N GLY A 50 -13.01 8.54 -16.04
CA GLY A 50 -13.05 9.99 -16.24
C GLY A 50 -13.42 10.72 -14.94
N SER A 51 -14.36 11.66 -15.01
CA SER A 51 -14.89 12.38 -13.85
C SER A 51 -15.96 11.60 -13.06
N LYS A 52 -16.40 10.43 -13.55
CA LYS A 52 -17.49 9.67 -12.94
C LYS A 52 -16.96 8.65 -11.92
N ARG A 53 -17.54 8.66 -10.71
CA ARG A 53 -17.31 7.61 -9.69
C ARG A 53 -17.89 6.28 -10.17
N LEU A 54 -17.08 5.22 -10.11
CA LEU A 54 -17.49 3.85 -10.43
C LEU A 54 -18.29 3.21 -9.30
N TYR A 55 -18.01 3.60 -8.05
CA TYR A 55 -18.68 3.08 -6.85
C TYR A 55 -19.17 4.25 -5.98
N PRO A 56 -20.32 4.89 -6.32
CA PRO A 56 -20.76 6.12 -5.67
C PRO A 56 -21.15 5.96 -4.20
N LYS A 57 -21.52 4.74 -3.80
CA LYS A 57 -21.93 4.39 -2.42
C LYS A 57 -20.75 4.03 -1.52
N GLU A 58 -19.55 3.90 -2.08
CA GLU A 58 -18.34 3.60 -1.34
C GLU A 58 -17.54 4.90 -1.13
N SER A 59 -16.81 4.98 -0.02
CA SER A 59 -15.90 6.09 0.23
C SER A 59 -14.78 6.12 -0.81
N LEU A 60 -14.30 7.33 -1.14
CA LEU A 60 -13.07 7.48 -1.89
C LEU A 60 -11.90 7.03 -1.02
N ARG A 61 -10.97 6.27 -1.61
CA ARG A 61 -9.80 5.75 -0.90
C ARG A 61 -8.58 6.46 -1.47
N ARG A 62 -7.92 7.28 -0.68
CA ARG A 62 -6.69 7.93 -1.15
C ARG A 62 -5.57 6.91 -1.20
N CYS A 63 -4.55 7.19 -2.01
CA CYS A 63 -3.28 6.48 -1.91
C CYS A 63 -2.81 6.56 -0.44
N GLN A 64 -2.33 5.44 0.11
CA GLN A 64 -1.88 5.25 1.51
C GLN A 64 -2.96 5.02 2.58
N GLU A 65 -4.25 5.30 2.31
CA GLU A 65 -5.33 5.09 3.30
C GLU A 65 -5.89 3.65 3.32
N TRP A 66 -5.44 2.78 2.40
CA TRP A 66 -5.96 1.42 2.24
C TRP A 66 -5.81 0.49 3.46
N VAL A 67 -4.89 0.81 4.39
CA VAL A 67 -4.65 0.03 5.61
C VAL A 67 -5.64 0.40 6.73
N GLN A 68 -6.39 1.51 6.61
CA GLN A 68 -7.32 1.93 7.66
C GLN A 68 -8.61 1.08 7.75
N ASP A 69 -8.88 0.26 6.73
CA ASP A 69 -9.99 -0.70 6.73
C ASP A 69 -9.62 -2.02 7.41
N LEU A 70 -8.45 -2.09 8.08
CA LEU A 70 -8.14 -3.21 8.96
C LEU A 70 -9.25 -3.33 10.02
N PRO A 71 -9.75 -4.55 10.30
CA PRO A 71 -10.50 -4.81 11.52
C PRO A 71 -9.70 -4.26 12.70
N LYS A 72 -10.32 -3.42 13.53
CA LYS A 72 -9.65 -2.79 14.68
C LYS A 72 -9.39 -3.76 15.84
N ASP A 73 -9.76 -5.03 15.67
CA ASP A 73 -9.54 -6.11 16.63
C ASP A 73 -8.42 -7.03 16.13
N GLN A 74 -7.17 -6.69 16.46
CA GLN A 74 -6.05 -7.62 16.57
C GLN A 74 -5.06 -7.13 17.62
#